data_AF-A0A0B1TH75-F1
#
_entry.id   AF-A0A0B1TH75-F1
#
_cell.length_a   1.000
_cell.length_b   1.000
_cell.length_c   1.000
_cell.angle_alpha   90.00
_cell.angle_beta   90.00
_cell.angle_gamma   90.00
#
_symmetry.space_group_name_H-M   'P 1'
#
loop_
_entity.id
_entity.type
_entity.pdbx_description
1 polymer ?
#
loop_
_entity_poly.entity_id
_entity_poly.type
_entity_poly.pdbx_seq_one_letter_code
_entity_poly.pdbx_strand_id
1 'polypeptide(L)'
;MEFLQKICSMQDYLEKELDAFDDYTPYRNIWSVANFFACLSPDFLYNCTELTPSHVESVHRLVSYCMLYRDKLIKCKVACKPDEDCSSCPGVPMNCSSTMMFDLFYRILPRDLSSEPMHLNTFLPVFTLTGYATQNIFVSLDLYNDLEKAIVSFMKQENIAMKEEEWIDFGNEFDRSAIDRRLLSLGTFTAIQFHGTSH
;
A
#
# COMPACT_ATOMS: atom_id res chain seq x y z
N MET A 1 -1.85 8.07 16.13
CA MET A 1 -3.01 8.77 15.56
C MET A 1 -2.61 9.90 14.63
N GLU A 2 -1.80 10.86 15.09
CA GLU A 2 -1.37 12.01 14.28
C GLU A 2 -0.84 11.62 12.90
N PHE A 3 0.02 10.60 12.82
CA PHE A 3 0.52 10.07 11.56
C PHE A 3 -0.61 9.64 10.60
N LEU A 4 -1.56 8.82 11.06
CA LEU A 4 -2.66 8.34 10.23
C LEU A 4 -3.58 9.48 9.77
N GLN A 5 -3.72 10.54 10.57
CA GLN A 5 -4.49 11.73 10.18
C GLN A 5 -3.78 12.50 9.07
N LYS A 6 -2.46 12.71 9.18
CA LYS A 6 -1.67 13.34 8.11
C LYS A 6 -1.71 12.50 6.83
N ILE A 7 -1.54 11.19 6.94
CA ILE A 7 -1.65 10.30 5.77
C ILE A 7 -3.06 10.30 5.19
N CYS A 8 -4.11 10.44 6.01
CA CYS A 8 -5.48 10.58 5.52
C CYS A 8 -5.68 11.86 4.71
N SER A 9 -5.18 13.02 5.19
CA SER A 9 -5.28 14.29 4.45
C SER A 9 -4.47 14.31 3.15
N MET A 10 -3.52 13.39 3.00
CA MET A 10 -2.78 13.23 1.74
C MET A 10 -3.71 12.86 0.59
N GLN A 11 -4.79 12.10 0.84
CA GLN A 11 -5.73 11.73 -0.21
C GLN A 11 -6.40 12.96 -0.82
N ASP A 12 -6.85 13.89 0.02
CA ASP A 12 -7.45 15.15 -0.44
C ASP A 12 -6.42 16.03 -1.17
N TYR A 13 -5.16 16.00 -0.71
CA TYR A 13 -4.07 16.75 -1.36
C TYR A 13 -3.72 16.20 -2.75
N LEU A 14 -3.78 14.87 -2.92
CA LEU A 14 -3.40 14.16 -4.15
C LEU A 14 -4.60 13.82 -5.04
N GLU A 15 -5.82 14.29 -4.74
CA GLU A 15 -7.06 13.90 -5.41
C GLU A 15 -6.91 13.94 -6.94
N LYS A 16 -6.42 15.06 -7.47
CA LYS A 16 -6.23 15.26 -8.91
C LYS A 16 -5.27 14.23 -9.52
N GLU A 17 -4.14 13.96 -8.87
CA GLU A 17 -3.15 13.01 -9.36
C GLU A 17 -3.64 11.56 -9.22
N LEU A 18 -4.41 11.24 -8.18
CA LEU A 18 -4.98 9.92 -7.93
C LEU A 18 -6.14 9.59 -8.88
N ASP A 19 -6.99 10.57 -9.21
CA ASP A 19 -8.10 10.44 -10.16
C ASP A 19 -7.62 9.90 -11.52
N ALA A 20 -6.38 10.21 -11.92
CA ALA A 20 -5.80 9.70 -13.16
C ALA A 20 -5.60 8.16 -13.16
N PHE A 21 -5.65 7.53 -11.98
CA PHE A 21 -5.45 6.11 -11.78
C PHE A 21 -6.73 5.35 -11.38
N ASP A 22 -7.85 6.05 -11.16
CA ASP A 22 -9.14 5.50 -10.71
C ASP A 22 -9.63 4.31 -11.56
N ASP A 23 -9.47 4.42 -12.89
CA ASP A 23 -9.94 3.40 -13.83
C ASP A 23 -9.07 2.13 -13.84
N TYR A 24 -7.90 2.17 -13.21
CA TYR A 24 -6.94 1.06 -13.24
C TYR A 24 -6.76 0.38 -11.88
N THR A 25 -7.30 0.96 -10.81
CA THR A 25 -7.17 0.40 -9.46
C THR A 25 -8.34 -0.54 -9.11
N PRO A 26 -8.09 -1.71 -8.48
CA PRO A 26 -9.14 -2.57 -7.95
C PRO A 26 -9.84 -1.98 -6.71
N TYR A 27 -9.22 -1.04 -6.00
CA TYR A 27 -9.83 -0.36 -4.86
C TYR A 27 -10.19 1.07 -5.23
N ARG A 28 -11.49 1.36 -5.25
CA ARG A 28 -11.99 2.73 -5.33
C ARG A 28 -11.87 3.36 -3.95
N ASN A 29 -11.22 4.53 -3.85
CA ASN A 29 -11.12 5.35 -2.63
C ASN A 29 -10.27 4.77 -1.48
N ILE A 30 -9.40 3.78 -1.74
CA ILE A 30 -8.44 3.27 -0.75
C ILE A 30 -7.03 3.54 -1.27
N TRP A 31 -6.48 4.70 -0.90
CA TRP A 31 -5.22 5.22 -1.45
C TRP A 31 -4.05 5.20 -0.47
N SER A 32 -4.34 4.94 0.80
CA SER A 32 -3.33 5.01 1.86
C SER A 32 -3.58 3.98 2.96
N VAL A 33 -2.56 3.75 3.79
CA VAL A 33 -2.68 2.91 4.99
C VAL A 33 -3.80 3.37 5.93
N ALA A 34 -4.11 4.68 5.95
CA ALA A 34 -5.21 5.20 6.76
C ALA A 34 -6.57 4.68 6.25
N ASN A 35 -6.80 4.62 4.93
CA ASN A 35 -8.02 4.03 4.37
C ASN A 35 -8.13 2.53 4.66
N PHE A 36 -7.01 1.80 4.63
CA PHE A 36 -7.00 0.39 5.03
C PHE A 36 -7.45 0.21 6.48
N PHE A 37 -6.99 1.06 7.40
CA PHE A 37 -7.41 1.02 8.79
C PHE A 37 -8.89 1.39 8.96
N ALA A 38 -9.39 2.35 8.19
CA ALA A 38 -10.81 2.72 8.19
C ALA A 38 -11.68 1.52 7.76
N CYS A 39 -11.32 0.86 6.67
CA CYS A 39 -12.07 -0.27 6.14
C CYS A 39 -11.92 -1.56 6.96
N LEU A 40 -10.79 -1.77 7.66
CA LEU A 40 -10.59 -2.91 8.58
C LEU A 40 -11.22 -2.68 9.96
N SER A 41 -11.60 -1.45 10.27
CA SER A 41 -12.32 -1.13 11.51
C SER A 41 -13.62 -1.95 11.57
N PRO A 42 -14.03 -2.44 12.76
CA PRO A 42 -15.30 -3.15 12.92
C PRO A 42 -16.52 -2.32 12.51
N ASP A 43 -16.40 -0.99 12.48
CA ASP A 43 -17.47 -0.06 12.08
C ASP A 43 -17.53 0.18 10.56
N PHE A 44 -16.64 -0.47 9.78
CA PHE A 44 -16.61 -0.42 8.30
C PHE A 44 -16.69 1.00 7.73
N LEU A 45 -15.81 1.88 8.22
CA LEU A 45 -15.82 3.29 7.86
C LEU A 45 -15.54 3.48 6.37
N TYR A 46 -16.26 4.43 5.77
CA TYR A 46 -16.14 4.74 4.33
C TYR A 46 -14.89 5.55 4.00
N ASN A 47 -14.39 6.35 4.95
CA ASN A 47 -13.21 7.18 4.76
C ASN A 47 -12.37 7.23 6.06
N CYS A 48 -11.12 7.64 5.93
CA CYS A 48 -10.18 7.68 7.05
C CYS A 48 -10.35 8.89 7.98
N THR A 49 -11.20 9.87 7.66
CA THR A 49 -11.38 11.07 8.49
C THR A 49 -12.13 10.77 9.78
N GLU A 50 -12.93 9.70 9.79
CA GLU A 50 -13.68 9.19 10.95
C GLU A 50 -12.85 8.24 11.84
N LEU A 51 -11.56 8.06 11.55
CA LEU A 51 -10.70 7.21 12.37
C LEU A 51 -10.50 7.77 13.78
N THR A 52 -10.77 6.92 14.77
CA THR A 52 -10.57 7.19 16.19
C THR A 52 -9.49 6.26 16.74
N PRO A 53 -8.92 6.56 17.92
CA PRO A 53 -7.95 5.66 18.57
C PRO A 53 -8.50 4.24 18.79
N SER A 54 -9.79 4.07 19.10
CA SER A 54 -10.40 2.75 19.31
C SER A 54 -10.50 1.93 18.03
N HIS A 55 -10.73 2.58 16.88
CA HIS A 55 -10.68 1.90 15.58
C HIS A 55 -9.27 1.36 15.32
N VAL A 56 -8.26 2.20 15.53
CA VAL A 56 -6.84 1.82 15.34
C VAL A 56 -6.43 0.68 16.26
N GLU A 57 -6.86 0.71 17.53
CA GLU A 57 -6.61 -0.38 18.47
C GLU A 57 -7.28 -1.69 18.04
N SER A 58 -8.51 -1.62 17.54
CA SER A 58 -9.25 -2.79 17.03
C SER A 58 -8.55 -3.41 15.82
N VAL A 59 -8.12 -2.58 14.86
CA VAL A 59 -7.34 -3.02 13.70
C VAL A 59 -6.00 -3.60 14.15
N HIS A 60 -5.31 -2.97 15.09
CA HIS A 60 -4.05 -3.49 15.64
C HIS A 60 -4.21 -4.89 16.25
N ARG A 61 -5.28 -5.12 17.02
CA ARG A 61 -5.60 -6.45 17.58
C ARG A 61 -5.87 -7.47 16.48
N LEU A 62 -6.64 -7.10 15.45
CA LEU A 62 -6.92 -7.96 14.30
C LEU A 62 -5.63 -8.31 13.54
N VAL A 63 -4.80 -7.32 13.23
CA VAL A 63 -3.52 -7.48 12.53
C VAL A 63 -2.58 -8.38 13.33
N SER A 64 -2.47 -8.16 14.64
CA SER A 64 -1.66 -8.97 15.54
C SER A 64 -2.12 -10.43 15.56
N TYR A 65 -3.43 -10.66 15.62
CA TYR A 65 -4.01 -11.99 15.54
C TYR A 65 -3.74 -12.66 14.17
N CYS A 66 -3.93 -11.93 13.08
CA CYS A 66 -3.76 -12.45 11.73
C CYS A 66 -2.29 -12.65 11.33
N MET A 67 -1.35 -12.02 12.04
CA MET A 67 0.09 -12.16 11.80
C MET A 67 0.56 -13.62 11.83
N LEU A 68 0.00 -14.42 12.73
CA LEU A 68 0.29 -15.84 12.88
C LEU A 68 -0.03 -16.66 11.61
N TYR A 69 -0.88 -16.12 10.74
CA TYR A 69 -1.34 -16.76 9.51
C TYR A 69 -0.76 -16.10 8.26
N ARG A 70 0.07 -15.05 8.39
CA ARG A 70 0.60 -14.25 7.28
C ARG A 70 1.17 -15.11 6.15
N ASP A 71 2.10 -15.99 6.47
CA ASP A 71 2.78 -16.83 5.47
C ASP A 71 1.81 -17.78 4.75
N LYS A 72 0.83 -18.33 5.49
CA LYS A 72 -0.19 -19.22 4.92
C LYS A 72 -1.13 -18.44 4.01
N LEU A 73 -1.57 -17.26 4.44
CA LEU A 73 -2.41 -16.37 3.65
C LEU A 73 -1.72 -15.96 2.34
N ILE A 74 -0.48 -15.46 2.44
CA ILE A 74 0.28 -15.00 1.26
C ILE A 74 0.48 -16.16 0.28
N LYS A 75 0.94 -17.33 0.75
CA LYS A 75 1.14 -18.49 -0.13
C LYS A 75 -0.15 -18.93 -0.81
N CYS A 76 -1.25 -19.00 -0.07
CA CYS A 76 -2.56 -19.35 -0.59
C CYS A 76 -3.03 -18.39 -1.68
N LYS A 77 -2.99 -17.07 -1.42
CA LYS A 77 -3.50 -16.05 -2.34
C LYS A 77 -2.60 -15.85 -3.56
N VAL A 78 -1.28 -16.01 -3.42
CA VAL A 78 -0.35 -15.94 -4.56
C VAL A 78 -0.47 -17.17 -5.46
N ALA A 79 -0.72 -18.35 -4.89
CA ALA A 79 -0.92 -19.58 -5.68
C ALA A 79 -2.31 -19.67 -6.32
N CYS A 80 -3.23 -18.79 -5.92
CA CYS A 80 -4.59 -18.75 -6.43
C CYS A 80 -4.62 -18.44 -7.93
N LYS A 81 -5.34 -19.26 -8.69
CA LYS A 81 -5.58 -18.99 -10.11
C LYS A 81 -6.82 -18.11 -10.30
N PRO A 82 -6.89 -17.30 -11.37
CA PRO A 82 -8.04 -16.43 -11.64
C PRO A 82 -9.39 -17.16 -11.71
N ASP A 83 -9.36 -18.44 -12.06
CA ASP A 83 -10.55 -19.28 -12.25
C ASP A 83 -11.01 -20.00 -10.95
N GLU A 84 -10.29 -19.82 -9.85
CA GLU A 84 -10.55 -20.48 -8.56
C GLU A 84 -11.08 -19.48 -7.52
N ASP A 85 -12.15 -19.85 -6.81
CA ASP A 85 -12.64 -19.07 -5.67
C ASP A 85 -11.71 -19.26 -4.47
N CYS A 86 -10.75 -18.35 -4.31
CA CYS A 86 -9.85 -18.30 -3.17
C CYS A 86 -10.34 -17.33 -2.09
N SER A 87 -11.65 -17.14 -1.95
CA SER A 87 -12.24 -16.35 -0.86
C SER A 87 -11.83 -16.83 0.53
N SER A 88 -11.49 -18.13 0.67
CA SER A 88 -11.00 -18.73 1.91
C SER A 88 -9.66 -19.44 1.69
N CYS A 89 -8.81 -19.42 2.72
CA CYS A 89 -7.52 -20.11 2.71
C CYS A 89 -7.51 -21.24 3.75
N PRO A 90 -7.20 -22.49 3.38
CA PRO A 90 -7.18 -23.61 4.33
C PRO A 90 -6.27 -23.34 5.53
N GLY A 91 -6.82 -23.46 6.74
CA GLY A 91 -6.08 -23.22 7.99
C GLY A 91 -5.78 -21.75 8.28
N VAL A 92 -6.45 -20.83 7.59
CA VAL A 92 -6.47 -19.39 7.89
C VAL A 92 -7.89 -19.00 8.30
N PRO A 93 -8.10 -18.33 9.45
CA PRO A 93 -9.41 -17.84 9.85
C PRO A 93 -10.05 -16.92 8.80
N MET A 94 -11.38 -16.92 8.70
CA MET A 94 -12.09 -16.11 7.69
C MET A 94 -11.82 -14.61 7.84
N ASN A 95 -11.75 -14.10 9.07
CA ASN A 95 -11.40 -12.71 9.34
C ASN A 95 -9.95 -12.34 8.96
N CYS A 96 -9.09 -13.34 8.70
CA CYS A 96 -7.74 -13.15 8.19
C CYS A 96 -7.59 -13.49 6.70
N SER A 97 -8.64 -14.01 6.04
CA SER A 97 -8.59 -14.50 4.65
C SER A 97 -9.03 -13.46 3.61
N SER A 98 -9.38 -12.25 4.03
CA SER A 98 -9.83 -11.18 3.12
C SER A 98 -8.71 -10.71 2.19
N THR A 99 -9.08 -10.24 1.00
CA THR A 99 -8.13 -9.64 0.04
C THR A 99 -7.43 -8.42 0.65
N MET A 100 -8.15 -7.64 1.46
CA MET A 100 -7.59 -6.46 2.11
C MET A 100 -6.55 -6.81 3.17
N MET A 101 -6.75 -7.91 3.93
CA MET A 101 -5.74 -8.42 4.87
C MET A 101 -4.52 -8.97 4.11
N PHE A 102 -4.74 -9.64 2.98
CA PHE A 102 -3.65 -10.08 2.11
C PHE A 102 -2.83 -8.89 1.61
N ASP A 103 -3.46 -7.85 1.04
CA ASP A 103 -2.74 -6.68 0.53
C ASP A 103 -2.05 -5.89 1.65
N LEU A 104 -2.66 -5.80 2.82
CA LEU A 104 -2.02 -5.21 3.99
C LEU A 104 -0.70 -5.92 4.32
N PHE A 105 -0.66 -7.25 4.34
CA PHE A 105 0.56 -8.00 4.65
C PHE A 105 1.55 -8.18 3.50
N TYR A 106 1.05 -8.25 2.27
CA TYR A 106 1.87 -8.50 1.10
C TYR A 106 2.49 -7.21 0.57
N ARG A 107 1.81 -6.08 0.75
CA ARG A 107 2.17 -4.82 0.09
C ARG A 107 2.44 -3.67 1.08
N ILE A 108 1.64 -3.49 2.13
CA ILE A 108 1.74 -2.28 2.99
C ILE A 108 2.72 -2.46 4.16
N LEU A 109 2.52 -3.52 4.94
CA LEU A 109 3.21 -3.73 6.20
C LEU A 109 4.57 -4.42 5.98
N PRO A 110 5.61 -4.00 6.70
CA PRO A 110 6.91 -4.65 6.64
C PRO A 110 6.82 -6.09 7.15
N ARG A 111 7.84 -6.89 6.84
CA ARG A 111 7.93 -8.27 7.35
C ARG A 111 8.02 -8.30 8.86
N ASP A 112 8.84 -7.42 9.41
CA ASP A 112 9.02 -7.24 10.84
C ASP A 112 8.24 -6.00 11.30
N LEU A 113 7.18 -6.23 12.11
CA LEU A 113 6.41 -5.14 12.70
C LEU A 113 7.06 -4.53 13.94
N SER A 114 8.13 -5.15 14.46
CA SER A 114 8.89 -4.66 15.61
C SER A 114 10.09 -3.80 15.20
N SER A 115 10.32 -3.61 13.89
CA SER A 115 11.40 -2.77 13.40
C SER A 115 11.20 -1.32 13.82
N GLU A 116 12.24 -0.71 14.39
CA GLU A 116 12.28 0.72 14.66
C GLU A 116 13.46 1.36 13.90
N PRO A 117 13.21 2.26 12.93
CA PRO A 117 11.90 2.73 12.52
C PRO A 117 11.12 1.71 11.67
N MET A 118 9.79 1.78 11.72
CA MET A 118 8.93 0.92 10.92
C MET A 118 8.70 1.54 9.55
N HIS A 119 9.05 0.81 8.49
CA HIS A 119 8.87 1.28 7.12
C HIS A 119 7.56 0.77 6.53
N LEU A 120 6.66 1.69 6.18
CA LEU A 120 5.35 1.39 5.60
C LEU A 120 5.32 1.78 4.14
N ASN A 121 4.81 0.89 3.29
CA ASN A 121 4.54 1.25 1.91
C ASN A 121 3.18 1.92 1.84
N THR A 122 3.16 3.17 1.40
CA THR A 122 1.96 4.00 1.58
C THR A 122 1.10 4.06 0.33
N PHE A 123 1.68 3.80 -0.85
CA PHE A 123 0.97 3.89 -2.11
C PHE A 123 0.45 2.53 -2.56
N LEU A 124 -0.86 2.35 -2.40
CA LEU A 124 -1.65 1.38 -3.14
C LEU A 124 -2.97 2.04 -3.53
N PRO A 125 -3.51 1.80 -4.74
CA PRO A 125 -3.14 0.70 -5.65
C PRO A 125 -2.61 1.21 -7.00
N VAL A 126 -1.77 2.24 -7.00
CA VAL A 126 -1.00 2.58 -8.20
C VAL A 126 0.08 1.52 -8.42
N PHE A 127 -0.17 0.61 -9.35
CA PHE A 127 0.82 -0.40 -9.74
C PHE A 127 1.99 0.27 -10.47
N THR A 128 3.11 -0.42 -10.54
CA THR A 128 4.22 0.02 -11.40
C THR A 128 3.76 0.04 -12.86
N LEU A 129 4.41 0.85 -13.71
CA LEU A 129 4.20 0.83 -15.16
C LEU A 129 4.18 -0.60 -15.71
N THR A 130 5.11 -1.44 -15.25
CA THR A 130 5.16 -2.86 -15.57
C THR A 130 3.92 -3.62 -15.08
N GLY A 131 3.50 -3.40 -13.83
CA GLY A 131 2.32 -4.07 -13.27
C GLY A 131 1.06 -3.80 -14.08
N TYR A 132 0.88 -2.58 -14.57
CA TYR A 132 -0.20 -2.29 -15.51
C TYR A 132 0.02 -2.90 -16.89
N ALA A 133 1.24 -2.83 -17.43
CA ALA A 133 1.56 -3.42 -18.73
C ALA A 133 1.32 -4.94 -18.77
N THR A 134 1.58 -5.66 -17.68
CA THR A 134 1.28 -7.11 -17.56
C THR A 134 -0.22 -7.42 -17.61
N GLN A 135 -1.06 -6.43 -17.29
CA GLN A 135 -2.50 -6.47 -17.40
C GLN A 135 -3.01 -5.82 -18.70
N ASN A 136 -2.11 -5.53 -19.64
CA ASN A 136 -2.39 -4.85 -20.91
C ASN A 136 -2.97 -3.43 -20.74
N ILE A 137 -2.63 -2.77 -19.63
CA ILE A 137 -2.96 -1.38 -19.32
C ILE A 137 -1.71 -0.52 -19.54
N PHE A 138 -1.82 0.51 -20.38
CA PHE A 138 -0.69 1.40 -20.72
C PHE A 138 -0.94 2.80 -20.18
N VAL A 139 -0.48 3.05 -18.97
CA VAL A 139 -0.55 4.37 -18.31
C VAL A 139 0.65 5.22 -18.75
N SER A 140 0.43 6.51 -19.02
CA SER A 140 1.52 7.43 -19.40
C SER A 140 2.53 7.61 -18.25
N LEU A 141 3.82 7.66 -18.57
CA LEU A 141 4.90 7.93 -17.61
C LEU A 141 4.71 9.29 -16.91
N ASP A 142 4.17 10.29 -17.61
CA ASP A 142 3.95 11.63 -17.05
C ASP A 142 3.01 11.60 -15.84
N LEU A 143 2.01 10.71 -15.83
CA LEU A 143 1.08 10.57 -14.71
C LEU A 143 1.78 10.06 -13.45
N TYR A 144 2.80 9.20 -13.59
CA TYR A 144 3.62 8.76 -12.46
C TYR A 144 4.50 9.88 -11.94
N ASN A 145 5.14 10.61 -12.86
CA ASN A 145 6.01 11.73 -12.51
C ASN A 145 5.24 12.82 -11.75
N ASP A 146 4.00 13.09 -12.15
CA ASP A 146 3.15 14.09 -11.50
C ASP A 146 2.71 13.62 -10.10
N LEU A 147 2.25 12.37 -9.98
CA LEU A 147 1.90 11.77 -8.69
C LEU A 147 3.09 11.74 -7.73
N GLU A 148 4.27 11.33 -8.19
CA GLU A 148 5.50 11.30 -7.40
C GLU A 148 5.88 12.69 -6.89
N LYS A 149 5.89 13.70 -7.76
CA LYS A 149 6.18 15.09 -7.37
C LYS A 149 5.19 15.60 -6.32
N ALA A 150 3.91 15.28 -6.48
CA ALA A 150 2.87 15.69 -5.54
C ALA A 150 3.07 15.02 -4.17
N ILE A 151 3.38 13.71 -4.14
CA ILE A 151 3.73 12.97 -2.92
C ILE A 151 4.93 13.61 -2.22
N VAL A 152 6.04 13.83 -2.95
CA VAL A 152 7.26 14.42 -2.39
C VAL A 152 6.98 15.81 -1.82
N SER A 153 6.12 16.58 -2.48
CA SER A 153 5.72 17.92 -2.03
C SER A 153 4.90 17.87 -0.74
N PHE A 154 3.91 16.98 -0.68
CA PHE A 154 3.11 16.74 0.51
C PHE A 154 3.97 16.31 1.70
N MET A 155 4.84 15.33 1.50
CA MET A 155 5.68 14.78 2.57
C MET A 155 6.65 15.84 3.13
N LYS A 156 7.19 16.71 2.27
CA LYS A 156 7.99 17.87 2.69
C LYS A 156 7.17 18.88 3.48
N GLN A 157 5.95 19.19 3.03
CA GLN A 157 5.05 20.13 3.69
C GLN A 157 4.66 19.65 5.10
N GLU A 158 4.35 18.36 5.25
CA GLU A 158 3.92 17.75 6.52
C GLU A 158 5.07 17.27 7.41
N ASN A 159 6.32 17.47 6.96
CA ASN A 159 7.54 17.05 7.65
C ASN A 159 7.56 15.54 7.98
N ILE A 160 7.17 14.70 7.01
CA ILE A 160 7.14 13.24 7.14
C ILE A 160 8.39 12.66 6.48
N ALA A 161 9.15 11.85 7.23
CA ALA A 161 10.38 11.23 6.73
C ALA A 161 10.09 10.13 5.71
N MET A 162 10.65 10.29 4.51
CA MET A 162 10.68 9.24 3.48
C MET A 162 12.03 8.53 3.53
N LYS A 163 12.01 7.21 3.43
CA LYS A 163 13.22 6.45 3.09
C LYS A 163 13.37 6.47 1.57
N GLU A 164 14.46 7.05 1.09
CA GLU A 164 14.89 6.87 -0.30
C GLU A 164 15.37 5.41 -0.46
N GLU A 165 14.50 4.53 -0.92
CA GLU A 165 14.97 3.37 -1.68
C GLU A 165 15.08 3.83 -3.13
N GLU A 166 16.27 3.67 -3.73
CA GLU A 166 16.67 4.20 -5.03
C GLU A 166 15.50 4.30 -6.03
N TRP A 167 15.03 5.53 -6.24
CA TRP A 167 14.24 5.86 -7.42
C TRP A 167 15.18 5.71 -8.61
N ILE A 168 14.95 4.69 -9.44
CA ILE A 168 15.66 4.58 -10.70
C ILE A 168 15.18 5.74 -11.57
N ASP A 169 16.00 6.78 -11.64
CA ASP A 169 15.90 7.87 -12.60
C ASP A 169 15.63 7.30 -13.99
N PHE A 170 14.46 7.58 -14.56
CA PHE A 170 14.11 7.23 -15.95
C PHE A 170 14.73 8.21 -16.96
N GLY A 171 15.73 9.00 -16.55
CA GLY A 171 16.50 9.90 -17.39
C GLY A 171 17.42 9.21 -18.40
N ASN A 172 16.98 9.22 -19.66
CA ASN A 172 17.77 9.38 -20.89
C ASN A 172 18.68 8.26 -21.45
N GLU A 173 18.57 6.99 -21.05
CA GLU A 173 19.13 5.92 -21.91
C GLU A 173 18.27 4.63 -21.88
N PHE A 174 17.54 4.44 -22.97
CA PHE A 174 16.60 3.35 -23.21
C PHE A 174 17.37 2.06 -23.58
N ASP A 175 18.02 1.41 -22.63
CA ASP A 175 18.61 0.07 -22.84
C ASP A 175 17.61 -1.03 -22.43
N ARG A 176 17.03 -1.70 -23.44
CA ARG A 176 16.09 -2.80 -23.29
C ARG A 176 16.67 -4.03 -22.56
N SER A 177 17.99 -4.16 -22.46
CA SER A 177 18.64 -5.32 -21.83
C SER A 177 18.69 -5.25 -20.29
N ALA A 178 18.48 -4.07 -19.70
CA ALA A 178 18.42 -3.87 -18.25
C ALA A 178 17.02 -4.17 -17.66
N ILE A 179 16.00 -4.27 -18.51
CA ILE A 179 14.61 -4.56 -18.13
C ILE A 179 14.53 -5.96 -17.49
N ASP A 180 15.16 -6.97 -18.07
CA ASP A 180 15.02 -8.38 -17.65
C ASP A 180 15.56 -8.72 -16.24
N ARG A 181 16.47 -7.88 -15.69
CA ARG A 181 17.04 -8.11 -14.35
C ARG A 181 16.47 -7.21 -13.25
N ARG A 182 15.74 -6.15 -13.60
CA ARG A 182 15.14 -5.19 -12.65
C ARG A 182 13.63 -5.39 -12.44
N LEU A 183 12.98 -6.17 -13.31
CA LEU A 183 11.57 -6.54 -13.22
C LEU A 183 11.19 -7.43 -12.01
N LEU A 184 12.15 -7.92 -11.24
CA LEU A 184 11.92 -8.88 -10.15
C LEU A 184 11.95 -8.28 -8.73
N SER A 185 12.28 -7.00 -8.57
CA SER A 185 12.25 -6.32 -7.25
C SER A 185 10.98 -5.50 -7.01
N LEU A 186 9.94 -5.71 -7.81
CA LEU A 186 8.72 -4.91 -7.82
C LEU A 186 7.89 -5.14 -6.55
N GLY A 187 8.13 -4.28 -5.57
CA GLY A 187 7.28 -4.15 -4.42
C GLY A 187 7.44 -2.74 -3.89
N THR A 188 6.47 -1.88 -4.24
CA THR A 188 6.12 -0.63 -3.57
C THR A 188 6.96 0.62 -3.79
N PHE A 189 6.25 1.71 -4.08
CA PHE A 189 6.76 3.07 -4.11
C PHE A 189 6.62 3.68 -2.71
N THR A 190 7.71 4.30 -2.25
CA THR A 190 7.85 5.05 -1.00
C THR A 190 7.59 4.26 0.29
N ALA A 191 8.69 3.85 0.93
CA ALA A 191 8.71 3.45 2.32
C ALA A 191 8.69 4.69 3.23
N ILE A 192 7.59 4.91 3.96
CA ILE A 192 7.50 5.95 4.99
C ILE A 192 8.11 5.42 6.27
N GLN A 193 9.01 6.20 6.87
CA GLN A 193 9.69 5.86 8.11
C GLN A 193 8.86 6.31 9.32
N PHE A 194 8.41 5.36 10.14
CA PHE A 194 7.69 5.64 11.38
C PHE A 194 8.63 5.49 12.58
N HIS A 195 8.77 6.58 13.35
CA HIS A 195 9.38 6.55 14.68
C HIS A 195 8.26 6.42 15.72
N GLY A 196 8.17 5.27 16.37
CA GLY A 196 7.31 5.11 17.54
C GLY A 196 7.88 5.93 18.69
N THR A 197 7.16 6.96 19.14
CA THR A 197 7.43 7.56 20.45
C THR A 197 6.78 6.67 21.50
N SER A 198 7.60 5.84 22.14
CA SER A 198 7.24 5.15 23.38
C SER A 198 7.17 6.18 24.51
N HIS A 199 5.97 6.38 25.06
CA HIS A 199 5.75 7.02 26.35
C HIS A 199 4.96 6.07 27.25
#